data_AF-A0A3M6TCM0-F1
#
_entry.id   AF-A0A3M6TCM0-F1
#
_cell.length_a   1.000
_cell.length_b   1.000
_cell.length_c   1.000
_cell.angle_alpha   90.00
_cell.angle_beta   90.00
_cell.angle_gamma   90.00
#
_symmetry.space_group_name_H-M   'P 1'
#
loop_
_entity.id
_entity.type
_entity.pdbx_description
1 polymer ?
#
loop_
_entity_poly.entity_id
_entity_poly.type
_entity_poly.pdbx_seq_one_letter_code
_entity_poly.pdbx_strand_id
1 'polypeptide(L)'
;MLTSSYLRTGVRGWLLVSNEVVDNPSSLRYSDESSYHEISNRHNKLLLLSANAMKELRTRLSFTQLRFYCSKNKRHTPHLTTAADSNGADPKACGSFMRMKDDNSKIAADCNQWYDKK
;
A
#
# COMPACT_ATOMS: atom_id res chain seq x y z
N MET A 1 14.41 -4.93 -4.12
CA MET A 1 13.01 -5.25 -3.78
C MET A 1 12.16 -4.15 -4.38
N LEU A 2 11.21 -4.47 -5.27
CA LEU A 2 10.33 -3.47 -5.86
C LEU A 2 9.07 -3.35 -5.02
N THR A 3 8.67 -2.13 -4.65
CA THR A 3 7.43 -1.85 -3.91
C THR A 3 6.62 -0.81 -4.66
N SER A 4 5.36 -1.11 -4.97
CA SER A 4 4.46 -0.24 -5.70
C SER A 4 3.10 -0.15 -4.99
N SER A 5 2.55 1.06 -4.91
CA SER A 5 1.24 1.33 -4.29
C SER A 5 0.31 2.04 -5.28
N TYR A 6 -0.95 1.61 -5.33
CA TYR A 6 -1.94 2.12 -6.28
C TYR A 6 -3.28 2.44 -5.62
N LEU A 7 -4.03 3.38 -6.22
CA LEU A 7 -5.41 3.71 -5.88
C LEU A 7 -6.35 3.26 -6.98
N ARG A 8 -7.45 2.60 -6.64
CA ARG A 8 -8.49 2.23 -7.62
C ARG A 8 -9.42 3.40 -7.87
N THR A 9 -9.35 4.00 -9.06
CA THR A 9 -10.22 5.11 -9.50
C THR A 9 -11.22 4.58 -10.54
N GLY A 10 -12.51 4.61 -10.18
CA GLY A 10 -13.59 4.07 -11.03
C GLY A 10 -13.52 2.55 -11.27
N VAL A 11 -14.10 2.11 -12.39
CA VAL A 11 -14.37 0.68 -12.65
C VAL A 11 -13.17 -0.10 -13.19
N ARG A 12 -12.17 0.57 -13.78
CA ARG A 12 -11.03 -0.09 -14.46
C ARG A 12 -9.66 0.56 -14.25
N GLY A 13 -9.57 1.69 -13.53
CA GLY A 13 -8.32 2.46 -13.40
C GLY A 13 -7.56 2.18 -12.11
N TRP A 14 -6.24 2.06 -12.22
CA TRP A 14 -5.31 2.13 -11.09
C TRP A 14 -4.39 3.33 -11.26
N LEU A 15 -4.39 4.24 -10.28
CA LEU A 15 -3.46 5.36 -10.22
C LEU A 15 -2.24 4.96 -9.39
N LEU A 16 -1.04 5.05 -9.97
CA LEU A 16 0.22 4.79 -9.27
C LEU A 16 0.54 5.94 -8.29
N VAL A 17 0.69 5.62 -7.01
CA VAL A 17 0.95 6.59 -5.93
C VAL A 17 2.37 6.50 -5.38
N SER A 18 2.99 5.33 -5.42
CA SER A 18 4.38 5.14 -5.00
C SER A 18 4.99 3.99 -5.79
N ASN A 19 6.27 4.12 -6.17
CA ASN A 19 7.02 3.07 -6.83
C ASN A 19 8.51 3.18 -6.50
N GLU A 20 8.98 2.31 -5.63
CA GLU A 20 10.34 2.37 -5.09
C GLU A 20 11.09 1.05 -5.32
N VAL A 21 12.37 1.17 -5.69
CA VAL A 21 13.31 0.05 -5.72
C VAL A 21 14.20 0.14 -4.49
N VAL A 22 14.04 -0.84 -3.61
CA VAL A 22 14.75 -0.94 -2.33
C VAL A 22 15.84 -1.98 -2.47
N ASP A 23 17.09 -1.56 -2.60
CA ASP A 23 18.23 -2.47 -2.66
C ASP A 23 18.58 -3.02 -1.27
N ASN A 24 18.64 -2.14 -0.28
CA ASN A 24 18.83 -2.51 1.12
C ASN A 24 17.59 -2.09 1.94
N PRO A 25 16.81 -3.03 2.50
CA PRO A 25 15.66 -2.68 3.31
C PRO A 25 16.03 -1.86 4.57
N SER A 26 17.27 -1.98 5.06
CA SER A 26 17.74 -1.21 6.21
C SER A 26 18.03 0.26 5.88
N SER A 27 18.10 0.64 4.61
CA SER A 27 18.27 2.04 4.19
C SER A 27 16.95 2.73 3.82
N LEU A 28 15.81 2.02 3.93
CA LEU A 28 14.50 2.62 3.72
C LEU A 28 14.26 3.72 4.76
N ARG A 29 14.18 4.95 4.26
CA ARG A 29 13.62 6.06 5.02
C ARG A 29 12.15 6.15 4.69
N TYR A 30 11.33 5.73 5.64
CA TYR A 30 9.93 6.07 5.64
C TYR A 30 9.80 7.54 6.06
N SER A 31 8.90 8.28 5.45
CA SER A 31 8.34 9.41 6.18
C SER A 31 6.85 9.34 6.12
N ASP A 32 6.28 9.59 7.28
CA ASP A 32 4.86 9.73 7.49
C ASP A 32 4.48 11.12 7.02
N GLU A 33 3.93 11.22 5.81
CA GLU A 33 3.54 12.50 5.25
C GLU A 33 2.11 12.84 5.65
N SER A 34 1.97 14.01 6.25
CA SER A 34 0.68 14.55 6.67
C SER A 34 -0.16 15.06 5.49
N SER A 35 0.45 15.24 4.32
CA SER A 35 -0.18 15.80 3.13
C SER A 35 -0.10 14.85 1.93
N TYR A 36 -1.20 14.72 1.19
CA TYR A 36 -1.23 13.94 -0.05
C TYR A 36 -0.49 14.64 -1.22
N HIS A 37 -0.16 15.94 -1.09
CA HIS A 37 0.61 16.66 -2.12
C HIS A 37 2.00 16.05 -2.34
N GLU A 38 2.55 15.38 -1.32
CA GLU A 38 3.85 14.68 -1.40
C GLU A 38 3.84 13.50 -2.38
N ILE A 39 2.67 13.02 -2.84
CA ILE A 39 2.60 12.07 -3.96
C ILE A 39 3.31 12.63 -5.21
N SER A 40 3.26 13.95 -5.40
CA SER A 40 3.89 14.63 -6.55
C SER A 40 5.40 14.82 -6.38
N ASN A 41 5.92 14.75 -5.15
CA ASN A 41 7.31 15.04 -4.80
C ASN A 41 8.16 13.75 -4.72
N ARG A 42 8.18 12.97 -5.81
CA ARG A 42 8.82 11.65 -5.82
C ARG A 42 10.33 11.72 -6.03
N HIS A 43 11.09 11.73 -4.94
CA HIS A 43 12.52 11.38 -4.98
C HIS A 43 12.91 10.46 -3.80
N ASN A 44 13.30 9.22 -4.14
CA ASN A 44 13.99 8.24 -3.28
C ASN A 44 13.40 8.04 -1.87
N LYS A 45 12.07 8.03 -1.74
CA LYS A 45 11.39 7.92 -0.46
C LYS A 45 10.14 7.09 -0.59
N LEU A 46 10.06 6.04 0.22
CA LEU A 46 8.83 5.27 0.34
C LEU A 46 7.79 6.14 1.06
N LEU A 47 6.93 6.75 0.25
CA LEU A 47 5.85 7.59 0.74
C LEU A 47 4.80 6.73 1.45
N LEU A 48 4.68 6.92 2.76
CA LEU A 48 3.55 6.42 3.54
C LEU A 48 2.69 7.63 3.90
N LEU A 49 1.50 7.71 3.30
CA LEU A 49 0.56 8.76 3.64
C LEU A 49 -0.09 8.45 4.99
N SER A 50 -0.10 9.45 5.86
CA SER A 50 -0.84 9.38 7.12
C SER A 50 -2.33 9.11 6.88
N ALA A 51 -3.03 8.60 7.89
CA ALA A 51 -4.47 8.38 7.81
C ALA A 51 -5.25 9.67 7.46
N ASN A 52 -4.77 10.84 7.92
CA ASN A 52 -5.38 12.13 7.60
C ASN A 52 -5.14 12.52 6.13
N ALA A 53 -3.91 12.39 5.63
CA ALA A 53 -3.59 12.61 4.22
C ALA A 53 -4.44 11.70 3.30
N MET A 54 -4.64 10.45 3.70
CA MET A 54 -5.49 9.49 2.98
C MET A 54 -6.96 9.87 2.99
N LYS A 55 -7.47 10.44 4.10
CA LYS A 55 -8.85 10.98 4.17
C LYS A 55 -9.00 12.20 3.28
N GLU A 56 -8.05 13.13 3.31
CA GLU A 56 -8.06 14.31 2.43
C GLU A 56 -8.00 13.90 0.95
N LEU A 57 -7.12 12.96 0.60
CA LEU A 57 -7.01 12.45 -0.76
C LEU A 57 -8.32 11.84 -1.25
N ARG A 58 -9.07 11.14 -0.39
CA ARG A 58 -10.40 10.62 -0.73
C ARG A 58 -11.42 11.70 -1.06
N THR A 59 -11.31 12.89 -0.46
CA THR A 59 -12.21 14.01 -0.79
C THR A 59 -11.94 14.58 -2.19
N ARG A 60 -10.72 14.41 -2.71
CA ARG A 60 -10.28 14.92 -4.02
C ARG A 60 -10.38 13.87 -5.12
N LEU A 61 -10.13 12.61 -4.78
CA LEU A 61 -10.15 11.47 -5.69
C LEU A 61 -11.08 10.40 -5.13
N SER A 62 -12.15 10.08 -5.87
CA SER A 62 -13.11 9.03 -5.50
C SER A 62 -12.53 7.63 -5.70
N PHE A 63 -11.56 7.24 -4.88
CA PHE A 63 -10.98 5.90 -4.89
C PHE A 63 -11.62 5.00 -3.85
N THR A 64 -11.75 3.71 -4.19
CA THR A 64 -12.42 2.70 -3.34
C THR A 64 -11.47 1.66 -2.77
N GLN A 65 -10.28 1.51 -3.36
CA GLN A 65 -9.30 0.53 -2.89
C GLN A 65 -7.88 1.08 -2.94
N LEU A 66 -7.08 0.62 -1.99
CA LEU A 66 -5.61 0.65 -2.04
C LEU A 66 -5.11 -0.69 -2.53
N ARG A 67 -4.00 -0.69 -3.26
CA ARG A 67 -3.28 -1.88 -3.69
C ARG A 67 -1.82 -1.74 -3.34
N PHE A 68 -1.29 -2.73 -2.63
CA PHE A 68 0.10 -2.85 -2.25
C PHE A 68 0.69 -4.02 -3.00
N TYR A 69 1.75 -3.78 -3.75
CA TYR A 69 2.47 -4.78 -4.51
C TYR A 69 3.95 -4.70 -4.14
N CYS A 70 4.53 -5.80 -3.70
CA CYS A 70 5.95 -5.91 -3.44
C CYS A 70 6.49 -7.14 -4.15
N SER A 71 7.67 -7.06 -4.75
CA SER A 71 8.35 -8.22 -5.32
C SER A 71 9.81 -8.24 -4.91
N LYS A 72 10.23 -9.35 -4.28
CA LYS A 72 11.63 -9.64 -4.00
C LYS A 72 12.07 -10.87 -4.81
N ASN A 73 12.96 -10.64 -5.78
CA ASN A 73 13.55 -11.67 -6.64
C ASN A 73 12.51 -12.62 -7.29
N LYS A 74 11.28 -12.12 -7.53
CA LYS A 74 10.13 -12.87 -8.06
C LYS A 74 9.71 -14.13 -7.26
N ARG A 75 10.31 -14.41 -6.09
CA ARG A 75 9.98 -15.58 -5.26
C ARG A 75 8.86 -15.31 -4.27
N HIS A 76 8.85 -14.12 -3.68
CA HIS A 76 7.82 -13.71 -2.72
C HIS A 76 7.24 -12.38 -3.16
N THR A 77 5.94 -12.39 -3.42
CA THR A 77 5.20 -11.27 -3.93
C THR A 77 4.00 -11.00 -3.02
N PRO A 78 4.17 -10.23 -1.93
CA PRO A 78 3.04 -9.67 -1.22
C PRO A 78 2.26 -8.76 -2.17
N HIS A 79 1.01 -9.09 -2.40
CA HIS A 79 0.11 -8.42 -3.29
C HIS A 79 -1.29 -8.40 -2.68
N LEU A 80 -1.58 -7.27 -2.03
CA LEU A 80 -2.76 -7.06 -1.21
C LEU A 80 -3.56 -5.88 -1.76
N THR A 81 -4.87 -5.95 -1.64
CA THR A 81 -5.75 -4.78 -1.80
C THR A 81 -6.56 -4.55 -0.55
N THR A 82 -6.97 -3.33 -0.24
CA THR A 82 -8.04 -3.16 0.76
C THR A 82 -9.35 -3.73 0.23
N ALA A 83 -10.23 -4.14 1.13
CA ALA A 83 -11.62 -4.42 0.80
C ALA A 83 -12.23 -3.19 0.08
N ALA A 84 -13.18 -3.45 -0.82
CA ALA A 84 -13.87 -2.42 -1.59
C ALA A 84 -14.92 -1.67 -0.77
N ASP A 85 -15.19 -2.12 0.45
CA ASP A 85 -16.08 -1.45 1.40
C ASP A 85 -15.41 -0.21 2.02
N SER A 86 -16.23 0.62 2.65
CA SER A 86 -15.84 1.90 3.26
C SER A 86 -14.74 1.81 4.31
N ASN A 87 -14.38 0.60 4.75
CA ASN A 87 -13.38 0.36 5.80
C ASN A 87 -11.94 0.31 5.26
N GLY A 88 -11.73 0.33 3.93
CA GLY A 88 -10.40 0.47 3.34
C GLY A 88 -9.66 1.79 3.65
N ALA A 89 -10.22 2.62 4.54
CA ALA A 89 -9.63 3.85 5.09
C ALA A 89 -9.13 3.70 6.52
N ASP A 90 -9.57 2.67 7.24
CA ASP A 90 -9.23 2.41 8.64
C ASP A 90 -8.45 1.07 8.72
N PRO A 91 -7.11 1.12 8.66
CA PRO A 91 -6.25 -0.06 8.45
C PRO A 91 -6.10 -0.94 9.71
N LYS A 92 -7.05 -0.89 10.66
CA LYS A 92 -6.89 -1.54 11.97
C LYS A 92 -7.11 -3.05 12.01
N ALA A 93 -7.39 -3.75 10.90
CA ALA A 93 -7.77 -5.16 10.99
C ALA A 93 -7.20 -6.09 9.91
N CYS A 94 -6.78 -7.26 10.40
CA CYS A 94 -6.87 -8.53 9.69
C CYS A 94 -8.31 -8.69 9.16
N GLY A 95 -8.46 -8.88 7.85
CA GLY A 95 -9.77 -8.89 7.18
C GLY A 95 -10.13 -7.61 6.41
N SER A 96 -9.48 -6.47 6.68
CA SER A 96 -9.62 -5.25 5.85
C SER A 96 -8.83 -5.33 4.53
N PHE A 97 -8.02 -6.37 4.36
CA PHE A 97 -7.21 -6.61 3.17
C PHE A 97 -7.56 -7.94 2.52
N MET A 98 -7.53 -7.95 1.19
CA MET A 98 -7.77 -9.09 0.33
C MET A 98 -6.49 -9.46 -0.41
N ARG A 99 -6.17 -10.75 -0.41
CA ARG A 99 -5.04 -11.32 -1.15
C ARG A 99 -5.37 -11.39 -2.64
N MET A 100 -4.47 -10.89 -3.47
CA MET A 100 -4.61 -10.95 -4.94
C MET A 100 -4.17 -12.31 -5.48
N LYS A 101 -4.66 -12.68 -6.67
CA LYS A 101 -4.51 -14.03 -7.25
C LYS A 101 -3.05 -14.49 -7.41
N ASP A 102 -2.15 -13.56 -7.69
CA ASP A 102 -0.72 -13.78 -7.91
C ASP A 102 0.13 -13.58 -6.65
N ASP A 103 -0.49 -13.28 -5.50
CA ASP A 103 0.21 -13.24 -4.22
C ASP A 103 0.64 -14.67 -3.83
N ASN A 104 1.89 -14.86 -3.45
CA ASN A 104 2.44 -16.12 -2.94
C ASN A 104 3.13 -15.96 -1.57
N SER A 105 2.81 -14.89 -0.85
CA SER A 105 3.42 -14.54 0.42
C SER A 105 2.65 -15.16 1.59
N LYS A 106 3.38 -15.69 2.58
CA LYS A 106 2.78 -16.21 3.82
C LYS A 106 2.13 -15.10 4.64
N ILE A 107 2.72 -13.90 4.62
CA ILE A 107 2.24 -12.75 5.38
C ILE A 107 0.88 -12.26 4.88
N ALA A 108 0.58 -12.37 3.59
CA ALA A 108 -0.77 -12.06 3.06
C ALA A 108 -1.80 -13.15 3.34
N ALA A 109 -1.36 -14.38 3.61
CA ALA A 109 -2.24 -15.51 3.89
C ALA A 109 -2.74 -15.52 5.34
N ASP A 110 -1.96 -14.97 6.27
CA ASP A 110 -2.28 -14.92 7.69
C ASP A 110 -1.92 -13.56 8.29
N CYS A 111 -2.94 -12.70 8.39
CA CYS A 111 -2.78 -11.36 8.94
C CYS A 111 -2.63 -11.31 10.46
N ASN A 112 -2.84 -12.42 11.18
CA ASN A 112 -2.53 -12.47 12.61
C ASN A 112 -1.02 -12.33 12.86
N GLN A 113 -0.20 -12.79 11.90
CA GLN A 113 1.26 -12.69 11.97
C GLN A 113 1.81 -11.28 11.74
N TRP A 114 0.97 -10.29 11.44
CA TRP A 114 1.42 -8.91 11.18
C TRP A 114 1.94 -8.21 12.44
N TYR A 115 1.43 -8.59 13.60
CA TYR A 115 1.79 -7.99 14.89
C TYR A 115 2.83 -8.79 15.67
N ASP A 116 3.04 -10.05 15.30
CA ASP A 116 3.92 -10.99 16.01
C ASP A 116 5.41 -10.89 15.60
N LYS A 117 5.72 -10.09 14.57
CA LYS A 117 7.10 -9.82 14.17
C LYS A 117 7.57 -8.49 14.78
N LYS A 118 7.99 -8.55 16.05
CA LYS A 118 8.89 -7.56 16.65
C LYS A 118 10.33 -7.80 16.21
#